data_AF-A0A2V6W255-F1
#
_entry.id   AF-A0A2V6W255-F1
#
_cell.length_a   1.000
_cell.length_b   1.000
_cell.length_c   1.000
_cell.angle_alpha   90.00
_cell.angle_beta   90.00
_cell.angle_gamma   90.00
#
_symmetry.space_group_name_H-M   'P 1'
#
loop_
_entity.id
_entity.type
_entity.pdbx_description
1 polymer ?
#
loop_
_entity_poly.entity_id
_entity_poly.type
_entity_poly.pdbx_seq_one_letter_code
_entity_poly.pdbx_strand_id
1 'polypeptide(L)'
;MIPTLPLPARNRLATAILAALHDASARQRLAGVADGDADETEWLGAEGQGANVLLRQRAESATRALAALPLGAAEPSLAEALARAAVLFDAGLAFEVHELLEPYWVRAHGDEREALQGLIQIAVGYQHLANGNLAGARALLDDGTTRTRGRSVAGIDCDAFARAARATIARLTDGPTAPDFPRRRTS
;
A
#
# COMPACT_ATOMS: atom_id res chain seq x y z
N MET A 1 6.81 6.82 3.08
CA MET A 1 5.34 6.68 2.96
C MET A 1 4.74 8.01 2.57
N ILE A 2 3.70 8.02 1.75
CA ILE A 2 3.02 9.24 1.31
C ILE A 2 1.69 9.35 2.07
N PRO A 3 1.31 10.52 2.62
CA PRO A 3 0.00 10.71 3.24
C PRO A 3 -1.16 10.39 2.27
N THR A 4 -2.31 10.01 2.78
CA THR A 4 -3.52 9.80 1.94
C THR A 4 -4.26 11.11 1.70
N LEU A 5 -4.97 11.17 0.58
CA LEU A 5 -5.97 12.21 0.30
C LEU A 5 -7.18 12.11 1.25
N PRO A 6 -8.07 13.13 1.27
CA PRO A 6 -9.41 13.04 1.86
C PRO A 6 -10.28 11.94 1.21
N LEU A 7 -11.35 11.54 1.91
CA LEU A 7 -11.97 10.21 1.73
C LEU A 7 -12.61 9.92 0.35
N PRO A 8 -13.21 10.86 -0.39
CA PRO A 8 -13.66 10.54 -1.76
C PRO A 8 -12.49 10.43 -2.74
N ALA A 9 -11.53 11.36 -2.68
CA ALA A 9 -10.41 11.44 -3.60
C ALA A 9 -9.41 10.29 -3.40
N ARG A 10 -9.16 9.91 -2.14
CA ARG A 10 -8.30 8.77 -1.78
C ARG A 10 -8.80 7.48 -2.43
N ASN A 11 -10.08 7.17 -2.25
CA ASN A 11 -10.65 5.93 -2.76
C ASN A 11 -10.63 5.92 -4.30
N ARG A 12 -10.95 7.06 -4.94
CA ARG A 12 -10.88 7.18 -6.40
C ARG A 12 -9.46 6.94 -6.94
N LEU A 13 -8.46 7.54 -6.31
CA LEU A 13 -7.07 7.36 -6.70
C LEU A 13 -6.60 5.92 -6.50
N ALA A 14 -6.95 5.29 -5.37
CA ALA A 14 -6.61 3.90 -5.11
C ALA A 14 -7.22 2.96 -6.17
N THR A 15 -8.50 3.13 -6.51
CA THR A 15 -9.15 2.40 -7.61
C THR A 15 -8.40 2.58 -8.94
N ALA A 16 -7.99 3.81 -9.27
CA ALA A 16 -7.25 4.08 -10.49
C ALA A 16 -5.86 3.42 -10.51
N ILE A 17 -5.14 3.46 -9.39
CA ILE A 17 -3.83 2.80 -9.22
C ILE A 17 -3.96 1.28 -9.37
N LEU A 18 -4.97 0.68 -8.73
CA LEU A 18 -5.18 -0.77 -8.83
C LEU A 18 -5.58 -1.21 -10.24
N ALA A 19 -6.44 -0.44 -10.93
CA ALA A 19 -6.77 -0.71 -12.33
C ALA A 19 -5.51 -0.63 -13.22
N ALA A 20 -4.60 0.31 -12.95
CA ALA A 20 -3.35 0.47 -13.68
C ALA A 20 -2.36 -0.71 -13.51
N LEU A 21 -2.59 -1.64 -12.58
CA LEU A 21 -1.81 -2.89 -12.51
C LEU A 21 -2.09 -3.83 -13.70
N HIS A 22 -3.25 -3.72 -14.34
CA HIS A 22 -3.70 -4.65 -15.38
C HIS A 22 -4.30 -3.98 -16.64
N ASP A 23 -4.53 -2.67 -16.64
CA ASP A 23 -5.08 -1.92 -17.79
C ASP A 23 -4.11 -0.80 -18.24
N ALA A 24 -3.65 -0.88 -19.50
CA ALA A 24 -2.78 0.11 -20.12
C ALA A 24 -3.44 1.50 -20.20
N SER A 25 -4.74 1.56 -20.47
CA SER A 25 -5.48 2.82 -20.54
C SER A 25 -5.61 3.45 -19.15
N ALA A 26 -5.76 2.63 -18.11
CA ALA A 26 -5.71 3.11 -16.72
C ALA A 26 -4.32 3.65 -16.36
N ARG A 27 -3.22 3.02 -16.81
CA ARG A 27 -1.85 3.58 -16.66
C ARG A 27 -1.72 4.94 -17.32
N GLN A 28 -2.21 5.09 -18.55
CA GLN A 28 -2.18 6.37 -19.28
C GLN A 28 -2.97 7.47 -18.55
N ARG A 29 -4.18 7.16 -18.06
CA ARG A 29 -4.97 8.11 -17.27
C ARG A 29 -4.26 8.51 -15.98
N LEU A 30 -3.66 7.55 -15.26
CA LEU A 30 -2.90 7.82 -14.04
C LEU A 30 -1.67 8.70 -14.31
N ALA A 31 -0.97 8.49 -15.43
CA ALA A 31 0.14 9.32 -15.86
C ALA A 31 -0.33 10.77 -16.14
N GLY A 32 -1.47 10.96 -16.81
CA GLY A 32 -2.04 12.30 -17.01
C GLY A 32 -2.37 13.02 -15.69
N VAL A 33 -2.79 12.29 -14.64
CA VAL A 33 -2.94 12.88 -13.30
C VAL A 33 -1.59 13.28 -12.72
N ALA A 34 -0.55 12.45 -12.89
CA ALA A 34 0.80 12.74 -12.42
C ALA A 34 1.40 13.99 -13.11
N ASP A 35 1.18 14.13 -14.41
CA ASP A 35 1.69 15.24 -15.22
C ASP A 35 0.89 16.55 -15.01
N GLY A 36 -0.26 16.48 -14.34
CA GLY A 36 -1.15 17.63 -14.08
C GLY A 36 -2.09 17.96 -15.24
N ASP A 37 -2.25 17.05 -16.20
CA ASP A 37 -3.14 17.19 -17.36
C ASP A 37 -4.61 16.90 -17.03
N ALA A 38 -4.87 16.22 -15.93
CA ALA A 38 -6.22 15.92 -15.46
C ALA A 38 -6.87 17.13 -14.75
N ASP A 39 -8.19 17.25 -14.83
CA ASP A 39 -8.93 18.24 -14.04
C ASP A 39 -8.84 17.89 -12.54
N GLU A 40 -7.90 18.53 -11.83
CA GLU A 40 -7.66 18.31 -10.41
C GLU A 40 -8.90 18.64 -9.56
N THR A 41 -9.72 19.60 -9.99
CA THR A 41 -10.94 20.00 -9.29
C THR A 41 -11.99 18.90 -9.37
N GLU A 42 -12.16 18.32 -10.56
CA GLU A 42 -13.01 17.14 -10.76
C GLU A 42 -12.52 15.95 -9.92
N TRP A 43 -11.19 15.68 -9.94
CA TRP A 43 -10.58 14.57 -9.21
C TRP A 43 -10.77 14.65 -7.69
N LEU A 44 -10.57 15.84 -7.14
CA LEU A 44 -10.57 16.06 -5.69
C LEU A 44 -11.96 16.32 -5.13
N GLY A 45 -12.85 16.93 -5.92
CA GLY A 45 -14.13 17.43 -5.43
C GLY A 45 -13.97 18.48 -4.33
N ALA A 46 -15.09 18.88 -3.72
CA ALA A 46 -15.12 19.96 -2.72
C ALA A 46 -14.26 19.67 -1.48
N GLU A 47 -14.20 18.42 -1.03
CA GLU A 47 -13.47 18.02 0.19
C GLU A 47 -11.95 17.94 -0.01
N GLY A 48 -11.49 17.87 -1.26
CA GLY A 48 -10.07 17.74 -1.59
C GLY A 48 -9.37 19.07 -1.90
N GLN A 49 -10.02 20.22 -1.68
CA GLN A 49 -9.44 21.52 -2.00
C GLN A 49 -8.07 21.71 -1.33
N GLY A 50 -7.05 22.05 -2.13
CA GLY A 50 -5.67 22.21 -1.68
C GLY A 50 -4.84 20.92 -1.67
N ALA A 51 -5.43 19.76 -2.00
CA ALA A 51 -4.72 18.49 -2.04
C ALA A 51 -4.08 18.16 -3.40
N ASN A 52 -4.07 19.10 -4.35
CA ASN A 52 -3.50 18.95 -5.71
C ASN A 52 -2.06 18.40 -5.71
N VAL A 53 -1.20 18.99 -4.87
CA VAL A 53 0.21 18.57 -4.75
C VAL A 53 0.30 17.14 -4.24
N LEU A 54 -0.52 16.76 -3.26
CA LEU A 54 -0.53 15.40 -2.72
C LEU A 54 -1.11 14.39 -3.73
N LEU A 55 -2.13 14.78 -4.50
CA LEU A 55 -2.71 13.98 -5.58
C LEU A 55 -1.63 13.64 -6.61
N ARG A 56 -0.94 14.67 -7.14
CA ARG A 56 0.16 14.51 -8.09
C ARG A 56 1.29 13.68 -7.53
N GLN A 57 1.75 13.96 -6.31
CA GLN A 57 2.83 13.20 -5.66
C GLN A 57 2.51 11.70 -5.58
N ARG A 58 1.28 11.34 -5.21
CA ARG A 58 0.85 9.94 -5.16
C ARG A 58 0.74 9.32 -6.55
N ALA A 59 0.15 10.03 -7.51
CA ALA A 59 0.01 9.58 -8.90
C ALA A 59 1.37 9.37 -9.57
N GLU A 60 2.32 10.27 -9.36
CA GLU A 60 3.70 10.15 -9.82
C GLU A 60 4.40 8.93 -9.21
N SER A 61 4.29 8.73 -7.89
CA SER A 61 4.91 7.59 -7.21
C SER A 61 4.35 6.27 -7.73
N ALA A 62 3.02 6.20 -7.89
CA ALA A 62 2.35 5.05 -8.47
C ALA A 62 2.79 4.81 -9.92
N THR A 63 2.80 5.84 -10.77
CA THR A 63 3.21 5.73 -12.17
C THR A 63 4.63 5.19 -12.30
N ARG A 64 5.58 5.71 -11.50
CA ARG A 64 6.97 5.21 -11.49
C ARG A 64 7.06 3.76 -11.04
N ALA A 65 6.34 3.39 -9.97
CA ALA A 65 6.34 2.03 -9.45
C ALA A 65 5.75 1.02 -10.46
N LEU A 66 4.67 1.40 -11.12
CA LEU A 66 3.97 0.58 -12.10
C LEU A 66 4.72 0.45 -13.43
N ALA A 67 5.55 1.44 -13.81
CA ALA A 67 6.36 1.38 -15.02
C ALA A 67 7.36 0.21 -15.01
N ALA A 68 7.83 -0.20 -13.82
CA ALA A 68 8.71 -1.35 -13.66
C ALA A 68 7.98 -2.70 -13.68
N LEU A 69 6.64 -2.70 -13.67
CA LEU A 69 5.84 -3.92 -13.64
C LEU A 69 5.21 -4.20 -15.02
N PRO A 70 5.26 -5.45 -15.50
CA PRO A 70 4.42 -5.83 -16.64
C PRO A 70 2.94 -5.66 -16.27
N LEU A 71 2.10 -5.40 -17.28
CA LEU A 71 0.66 -5.57 -17.09
C LEU A 71 0.40 -7.03 -16.79
N GLY A 72 -0.38 -7.32 -15.75
CA GLY A 72 -0.78 -8.70 -15.45
C GLY A 72 -2.29 -8.86 -15.42
N ALA A 73 -2.76 -9.98 -14.87
CA ALA A 73 -4.19 -10.27 -14.79
C ALA A 73 -4.92 -9.28 -13.86
N ALA A 74 -6.21 -9.07 -14.16
CA ALA A 74 -7.15 -8.31 -13.34
C ALA A 74 -7.38 -8.99 -11.98
N GLU A 75 -7.42 -10.32 -11.96
CA GLU A 75 -7.46 -11.13 -10.75
C GLU A 75 -6.16 -11.95 -10.64
N PRO A 76 -5.08 -11.38 -10.08
CA PRO A 76 -3.82 -12.10 -9.95
C PRO A 76 -3.91 -13.22 -8.89
N SER A 77 -3.00 -14.18 -8.95
CA SER A 77 -2.78 -15.11 -7.84
C SER A 77 -2.34 -14.34 -6.58
N LEU A 78 -2.49 -14.95 -5.40
CA LEU A 78 -2.05 -14.32 -4.14
C LEU A 78 -0.54 -14.00 -4.16
N ALA A 79 0.28 -14.86 -4.76
CA ALA A 79 1.72 -14.63 -4.87
C ALA A 79 2.04 -13.39 -5.72
N GLU A 80 1.34 -13.21 -6.84
CA GLU A 80 1.49 -12.02 -7.70
C GLU A 80 0.94 -10.76 -7.02
N ALA A 81 -0.18 -10.86 -6.30
CA ALA A 81 -0.74 -9.76 -5.52
C ALA A 81 0.24 -9.31 -4.42
N LEU A 82 0.89 -10.23 -3.71
CA LEU A 82 1.91 -9.92 -2.72
C LEU A 82 3.17 -9.28 -3.33
N ALA A 83 3.59 -9.73 -4.52
CA ALA A 83 4.70 -9.10 -5.24
C ALA A 83 4.37 -7.66 -5.66
N ARG A 84 3.14 -7.42 -6.16
CA ARG A 84 2.64 -6.07 -6.49
C ARG A 84 2.50 -5.21 -5.23
N ALA A 85 1.99 -5.77 -4.13
CA ALA A 85 1.89 -5.09 -2.84
C ALA A 85 3.27 -4.63 -2.36
N ALA A 86 4.31 -5.45 -2.53
CA ALA A 86 5.66 -5.05 -2.17
C ALA A 86 6.16 -3.83 -2.98
N VAL A 87 5.88 -3.78 -4.28
CA VAL A 87 6.21 -2.62 -5.12
C VAL A 87 5.44 -1.37 -4.72
N LEU A 88 4.14 -1.48 -4.43
CA LEU A 88 3.33 -0.36 -3.96
C LEU A 88 3.79 0.15 -2.59
N PHE A 89 4.12 -0.77 -1.68
CA PHE A 89 4.62 -0.43 -0.34
C PHE A 89 5.92 0.37 -0.41
N ASP A 90 6.89 -0.09 -1.20
CA ASP A 90 8.17 0.60 -1.41
C ASP A 90 7.97 1.99 -2.04
N ALA A 91 6.95 2.15 -2.90
CA ALA A 91 6.54 3.43 -3.47
C ALA A 91 5.79 4.35 -2.48
N GLY A 92 5.65 3.93 -1.22
CA GLY A 92 4.99 4.68 -0.16
C GLY A 92 3.46 4.65 -0.22
N LEU A 93 2.88 3.71 -0.97
CA LEU A 93 1.44 3.57 -1.25
C LEU A 93 0.81 2.47 -0.37
N ALA A 94 0.93 2.61 0.96
CA ALA A 94 0.42 1.61 1.90
C ALA A 94 -1.09 1.45 1.89
N PHE A 95 -1.84 2.51 1.60
CA PHE A 95 -3.29 2.39 1.46
C PHE A 95 -3.66 1.46 0.31
N GLU A 96 -2.97 1.57 -0.83
CA GLU A 96 -3.21 0.71 -1.99
C GLU A 96 -2.76 -0.74 -1.74
N VAL A 97 -1.80 -0.97 -0.84
CA VAL A 97 -1.48 -2.32 -0.34
C VAL A 97 -2.66 -2.93 0.41
N HIS A 98 -3.34 -2.16 1.27
CA HIS A 98 -4.56 -2.60 1.93
C HIS A 98 -5.63 -2.98 0.91
N GLU A 99 -5.95 -2.06 -0.01
CA GLU A 99 -7.01 -2.28 -1.02
C GLU A 99 -6.70 -3.49 -1.91
N LEU A 100 -5.43 -3.70 -2.28
CA LEU A 100 -5.01 -4.84 -3.10
C LEU A 100 -5.15 -6.18 -2.37
N LEU A 101 -4.82 -6.23 -1.08
CA LEU A 101 -4.77 -7.48 -0.30
C LEU A 101 -6.10 -7.81 0.40
N GLU A 102 -6.99 -6.84 0.61
CA GLU A 102 -8.29 -7.04 1.28
C GLU A 102 -9.12 -8.18 0.65
N PRO A 103 -9.30 -8.28 -0.68
CA PRO A 103 -10.09 -9.37 -1.28
C PRO A 103 -9.50 -10.76 -1.02
N TYR A 104 -8.18 -10.88 -0.84
CA TYR A 104 -7.53 -12.13 -0.47
C TYR A 104 -7.74 -12.44 1.00
N TRP A 105 -7.58 -11.45 1.88
CA TRP A 105 -7.84 -11.60 3.30
C TRP A 105 -9.28 -12.02 3.59
N VAL A 106 -10.27 -11.41 2.91
CA VAL A 106 -11.69 -11.72 3.09
C VAL A 106 -11.97 -13.21 2.83
N ARG A 107 -11.35 -13.79 1.78
CA ARG A 107 -11.52 -15.19 1.36
C ARG A 107 -10.62 -16.18 2.09
N ALA A 108 -9.55 -15.71 2.74
CA ALA A 108 -8.60 -16.55 3.43
C ALA A 108 -9.15 -17.09 4.76
N HIS A 109 -8.58 -18.21 5.20
CA HIS A 109 -8.89 -18.87 6.47
C HIS A 109 -7.61 -19.26 7.22
N GLY A 110 -7.73 -19.53 8.52
CA GLY A 110 -6.62 -20.00 9.36
C GLY A 110 -5.40 -19.08 9.33
N ASP A 111 -4.21 -19.68 9.27
CA ASP A 111 -2.93 -18.96 9.31
C ASP A 111 -2.72 -18.01 8.13
N GLU A 112 -3.27 -18.32 6.95
CA GLU A 112 -3.20 -17.41 5.80
C GLU A 112 -3.97 -16.11 6.08
N ARG A 113 -5.18 -16.22 6.65
CA ARG A 113 -5.99 -15.05 7.03
C ARG A 113 -5.27 -14.18 8.05
N GLU A 114 -4.70 -14.81 9.07
CA GLU A 114 -3.94 -14.12 10.13
C GLU A 114 -2.70 -13.40 9.56
N ALA A 115 -1.93 -14.07 8.70
CA ALA A 115 -0.78 -13.48 8.05
C ALA A 115 -1.17 -12.29 7.15
N LEU A 116 -2.22 -12.44 6.33
CA LEU A 116 -2.71 -11.36 5.46
C LEU A 116 -3.23 -10.18 6.28
N GLN A 117 -4.01 -10.43 7.33
CA GLN A 117 -4.48 -9.38 8.22
C GLN A 117 -3.32 -8.62 8.85
N GLY A 118 -2.29 -9.32 9.31
CA GLY A 118 -1.12 -8.69 9.90
C GLY A 118 -0.30 -7.87 8.89
N LEU A 119 -0.13 -8.34 7.65
CA LEU A 119 0.52 -7.57 6.58
C LEU A 119 -0.25 -6.28 6.26
N ILE A 120 -1.58 -6.39 6.13
CA ILE A 120 -2.48 -5.25 5.94
C ILE A 120 -2.36 -4.26 7.10
N GLN A 121 -2.42 -4.75 8.35
CA GLN A 121 -2.30 -3.90 9.54
C GLN A 121 -0.95 -3.17 9.59
N ILE A 122 0.16 -3.85 9.26
CA ILE A 122 1.47 -3.19 9.20
C ILE A 122 1.46 -2.08 8.13
N ALA A 123 0.93 -2.36 6.94
CA ALA A 123 0.82 -1.36 5.88
C ALA A 123 0.02 -0.13 6.34
N VAL A 124 -1.18 -0.35 6.88
CA VAL A 124 -2.04 0.72 7.39
C VAL A 124 -1.40 1.43 8.59
N GLY A 125 -0.64 0.74 9.44
CA GLY A 125 0.14 1.35 10.52
C GLY A 125 1.14 2.39 10.02
N TYR A 126 1.86 2.09 8.93
CA TYR A 126 2.74 3.04 8.25
C TYR A 126 1.97 4.17 7.53
N GLN A 127 0.75 3.91 7.06
CA GLN A 127 -0.12 4.96 6.53
C GLN A 127 -0.58 5.92 7.64
N HIS A 128 -0.93 5.41 8.82
CA HIS A 128 -1.26 6.23 9.99
C HIS A 128 -0.07 7.10 10.41
N LEU A 129 1.14 6.54 10.39
CA LEU A 129 2.36 7.30 10.67
C LEU A 129 2.55 8.44 9.66
N ALA A 130 2.38 8.16 8.36
CA ALA A 130 2.45 9.17 7.31
C ALA A 130 1.39 10.29 7.48
N ASN A 131 0.22 9.93 8.00
CA ASN A 131 -0.86 10.87 8.30
C ASN A 131 -0.72 11.58 9.66
N GLY A 132 0.39 11.38 10.38
CA GLY A 132 0.64 11.98 11.71
C GLY A 132 -0.12 11.34 12.87
N ASN A 133 -0.83 10.24 12.65
CA ASN A 133 -1.56 9.51 13.69
C ASN A 133 -0.65 8.48 14.38
N LEU A 134 0.18 8.95 15.31
CA LEU A 134 1.15 8.11 16.04
C LEU A 134 0.49 7.00 16.87
N ALA A 135 -0.65 7.29 17.51
CA ALA A 135 -1.34 6.32 18.35
C ALA A 135 -1.90 5.16 17.51
N GLY A 136 -2.58 5.48 16.40
CA GLY A 136 -3.07 4.48 15.45
C GLY A 136 -1.95 3.69 14.78
N ALA A 137 -0.84 4.36 14.42
CA ALA A 137 0.34 3.70 13.87
C ALA A 137 0.91 2.66 14.85
N ARG A 138 1.10 3.04 16.12
CA ARG A 138 1.60 2.14 17.16
C ARG A 138 0.71 0.91 17.34
N ALA A 139 -0.60 1.12 17.46
CA ALA A 139 -1.54 0.02 17.67
C ALA A 139 -1.52 -0.98 16.51
N LEU A 140 -1.61 -0.49 15.26
CA LEU A 140 -1.64 -1.36 14.09
C LEU A 140 -0.31 -2.06 13.82
N LEU A 141 0.83 -1.41 14.07
CA LEU A 141 2.13 -2.05 13.95
C LEU A 141 2.32 -3.13 15.02
N ASP A 142 1.87 -2.91 16.26
CA ASP A 142 2.00 -3.90 17.32
C ASP A 142 1.15 -5.15 17.05
N ASP A 143 -0.12 -4.95 16.69
CA ASP A 143 -1.03 -6.03 16.31
C ASP A 143 -0.54 -6.77 15.06
N GLY A 144 -0.22 -6.03 14.00
CA GLY A 144 0.15 -6.60 12.72
C GLY A 144 1.46 -7.39 12.78
N THR A 145 2.45 -6.92 13.57
CA THR A 145 3.70 -7.66 13.80
C THR A 145 3.47 -8.92 14.60
N THR A 146 2.56 -8.91 15.57
CA THR A 146 2.18 -10.12 16.34
C THR A 146 1.51 -11.16 15.44
N ARG A 147 0.64 -10.73 14.52
CA ARG A 147 -0.02 -11.62 13.55
C ARG A 147 0.91 -12.16 12.47
N THR A 148 1.97 -11.45 12.10
CA THR A 148 2.88 -11.90 11.03
C THR A 148 4.10 -12.67 11.54
N ARG A 149 4.46 -12.54 12.82
CA ARG A 149 5.64 -13.19 13.41
C ARG A 149 5.56 -14.72 13.29
N GLY A 150 6.65 -15.33 12.81
CA GLY A 150 6.77 -16.77 12.59
C GLY A 150 5.81 -17.35 11.53
N ARG A 151 5.12 -16.52 10.74
CA ARG A 151 4.19 -16.97 9.70
C ARG A 151 4.75 -16.77 8.30
N SER A 152 4.17 -17.52 7.37
CA SER A 152 4.42 -17.39 5.94
C SER A 152 3.11 -17.44 5.16
N VAL A 153 3.03 -16.68 4.08
CA VAL A 153 1.87 -16.66 3.18
C VAL A 153 2.32 -16.80 1.74
N ALA A 154 1.68 -17.70 0.98
CA ALA A 154 2.06 -18.00 -0.41
C ALA A 154 3.57 -18.21 -0.61
N GLY A 155 4.24 -18.90 0.32
CA GLY A 155 5.69 -19.16 0.27
C GLY A 155 6.59 -17.96 0.58
N ILE A 156 6.03 -16.85 1.10
CA ILE A 156 6.76 -15.67 1.56
C ILE A 156 6.87 -15.74 3.08
N ASP A 157 8.09 -15.69 3.60
CA ASP A 157 8.36 -15.59 5.04
C ASP A 157 8.12 -14.15 5.52
N CYS A 158 7.20 -13.97 6.48
CA CYS A 158 6.84 -12.67 7.02
C CYS A 158 7.64 -12.32 8.29
N ASP A 159 8.42 -13.24 8.86
CA ASP A 159 8.99 -13.12 10.19
C ASP A 159 10.10 -12.05 10.26
N ALA A 160 10.93 -11.96 9.22
CA ALA A 160 11.93 -10.89 9.11
C ALA A 160 11.28 -9.50 9.02
N PHE A 161 10.22 -9.38 8.22
CA PHE A 161 9.45 -8.14 8.10
C PHE A 161 8.76 -7.77 9.42
N ALA A 162 8.15 -8.74 10.10
CA ALA A 162 7.50 -8.54 11.39
C ALA A 162 8.49 -8.00 12.44
N ARG A 163 9.70 -8.56 12.52
CA ARG A 163 10.75 -8.06 13.41
C ARG A 163 11.17 -6.64 13.07
N ALA A 164 11.40 -6.36 11.79
CA ALA A 164 11.83 -5.05 11.35
C ALA A 164 10.76 -3.98 11.63
N ALA A 165 9.50 -4.27 11.33
CA ALA A 165 8.39 -3.39 11.64
C ALA A 165 8.22 -3.20 13.15
N ARG A 166 8.36 -4.25 13.96
CA ARG A 166 8.32 -4.16 15.43
C ARG A 166 9.40 -3.23 15.98
N ALA A 167 10.60 -3.26 15.40
CA ALA A 167 11.70 -2.36 15.79
C ALA A 167 11.39 -0.87 15.52
N THR A 168 10.54 -0.56 14.54
CA THR A 168 10.15 0.84 14.26
C THR A 168 9.24 1.43 15.35
N ILE A 169 8.52 0.61 16.11
CA ILE A 169 7.58 1.05 17.15
C ILE A 169 8.28 1.89 18.25
N ALA A 170 9.54 1.55 18.55
CA ALA A 170 10.35 2.26 19.53
C ALA A 170 10.81 3.65 19.06
N ARG A 171 10.83 3.88 17.73
CA ARG A 171 11.37 5.10 17.10
C ARG A 171 10.33 5.90 16.34
N LEU A 172 9.03 5.71 16.60
CA LEU A 172 7.96 6.36 15.84
C LEU A 172 8.03 7.89 15.85
N THR A 173 8.58 8.48 16.91
CA THR A 173 8.78 9.93 17.05
C THR A 173 9.96 10.46 16.24
N ASP A 174 10.85 9.58 15.80
CA ASP A 174 12.13 9.95 15.17
C ASP A 174 12.05 9.85 13.63
N GLY A 175 10.84 9.75 13.08
CA GLY A 175 10.59 9.60 11.64
C GLY A 175 11.18 8.31 11.07
N PRO A 176 10.80 7.12 11.58
CA PRO A 176 11.43 5.88 11.16
C PRO A 176 11.07 5.54 9.71
N THR A 177 12.03 4.98 8.99
CA THR A 177 11.79 4.40 7.67
C THR A 177 11.07 3.07 7.81
N ALA A 178 10.07 2.83 6.95
CA ALA A 178 9.42 1.53 6.84
C ALA A 178 10.42 0.49 6.31
N PRO A 179 10.42 -0.74 6.82
CA PRO A 179 11.23 -1.82 6.25
C PRO A 179 10.65 -2.28 4.92
N ASP A 180 11.48 -2.92 4.10
CA ASP A 180 11.03 -3.50 2.83
C ASP A 180 9.92 -4.53 3.07
N PHE A 181 8.86 -4.46 2.27
CA PHE A 181 7.77 -5.43 2.34
C PHE A 181 8.28 -6.85 2.02
N PRO A 182 7.74 -7.91 2.64
CA PRO A 182 8.29 -9.25 2.48
C PRO A 182 8.07 -9.76 1.06
N ARG A 183 9.09 -10.43 0.52
CA ARG A 183 9.14 -10.95 -0.86
C ARG A 183 9.54 -12.41 -0.85
N ARG A 184 9.20 -13.14 -1.91
CA ARG A 184 9.76 -14.49 -2.12
C ARG A 184 11.26 -14.36 -2.27
N ARG A 185 12.01 -15.18 -1.52
CA ARG A 185 13.44 -15.31 -1.74
C ARG A 185 13.63 -15.96 -3.11
N THR A 186 14.35 -15.29 -4.00
CA THR A 186 14.88 -15.91 -5.21
C THR A 186 15.97 -16.88 -4.76
N SER A 187 15.73 -18.17 -4.96
CA SER A 187 16.70 -19.25 -4.74
C SER A 187 17.95 -19.07 -5.58
#